data_AF-A0AB36S228-F1
#
_entry.id   AF-A0AB36S228-F1
#
_cell.length_a   1.000
_cell.length_b   1.000
_cell.length_c   1.000
_cell.angle_alpha   90.00
_cell.angle_beta   90.00
_cell.angle_gamma   90.00
#
_symmetry.space_group_name_H-M   'P 1'
#
loop_
_entity.id
_entity.type
_entity.pdbx_description
1 polymer ?
#
loop_
_entity_poly.entity_id
_entity_poly.type
_entity_poly.pdbx_seq_one_letter_code
_entity_poly.pdbx_strand_id
1 'polypeptide(L)'
;MIQKDHLNKHDIQKYEFKSMANLPPKINLNGASLETPNPEEPLEKKAIENDLIDCLLKKTDELSSHLVKLQMQFEKAQEESKALIENAKNDGYKIGFKEGEEKMRNELTHSVNEEKNQLLHAITALDEKMKKSQDHLMALEKELSAIAIDIAKEVILKEVEDNSQKVALALAEELLKNVLDATDIHLKVNPLDYPYLNEHLQNASKIKLESNEAISKGGVMITSSNGSLDGNLMERFKTLKESVLENFKV
;
A
#
# COMPACT_ATOMS: atom_id res chain seq x y z
N MET A 1 21.06 18.11 19.81
CA MET A 1 21.68 18.62 18.57
C MET A 1 22.69 19.67 18.94
N ILE A 2 23.98 19.42 18.69
CA ILE A 2 25.02 20.45 18.82
C ILE A 2 24.83 21.39 17.62
N GLN A 3 24.72 22.70 17.89
CA GLN A 3 24.52 23.71 16.85
C GLN A 3 25.69 23.70 15.86
N LYS A 4 25.36 23.73 14.57
CA LYS A 4 26.25 23.48 13.42
C LYS A 4 27.32 24.57 13.21
N ASP A 5 27.30 25.64 13.99
CA ASP A 5 28.09 26.86 13.77
C ASP A 5 29.43 26.92 14.51
N HIS A 6 29.80 25.88 15.27
CA HIS A 6 31.02 25.89 16.12
C HIS A 6 32.04 24.79 15.78
N LEU A 7 31.92 24.09 14.65
CA LEU A 7 32.82 22.98 14.28
C LEU A 7 34.20 23.40 13.76
N ASN A 8 34.39 24.66 13.31
CA ASN A 8 35.61 25.09 12.62
C ASN A 8 36.73 25.65 13.52
N LYS A 9 36.69 25.44 14.84
CA LYS A 9 37.68 26.03 15.78
C LYS A 9 38.61 25.05 16.51
N HIS A 10 38.57 23.76 16.18
CA HIS A 10 39.49 22.78 16.75
C HIS A 10 40.48 22.27 15.68
N ASP A 11 41.49 23.08 15.38
CA ASP A 11 42.69 22.61 14.69
C ASP A 11 43.59 21.91 15.72
N ILE A 12 43.51 20.59 15.80
CA ILE A 12 44.39 19.78 16.65
C ILE A 12 45.62 19.44 15.82
N GLN A 13 46.67 20.25 15.93
CA GLN A 13 47.95 19.95 15.33
C GLN A 13 48.69 18.88 16.13
N LYS A 14 49.26 17.90 15.41
CA LYS A 14 50.07 16.82 15.98
C LYS A 14 51.34 17.41 16.61
N TYR A 15 51.49 17.24 17.92
CA TYR A 15 52.67 17.72 18.65
C TYR A 15 53.86 16.77 18.40
N GLU A 16 54.95 17.30 17.83
CA GLU A 16 56.23 16.60 17.69
C GLU A 16 57.24 17.11 18.72
N PHE A 17 57.88 16.20 19.46
CA PHE A 17 58.88 16.54 20.47
C PHE A 17 60.14 17.10 19.81
N LYS A 18 60.61 18.28 20.25
CA LYS A 18 61.90 18.82 19.83
C LYS A 18 63.04 18.00 20.43
N SER A 19 63.88 17.42 19.57
CA SER A 19 65.13 16.74 19.96
C SER A 19 66.14 17.75 20.50
N MET A 20 66.73 17.48 21.67
CA MET A 20 67.72 18.35 22.33
C MET A 20 69.15 18.21 21.76
N ALA A 21 69.30 17.68 20.54
CA ALA A 21 70.62 17.44 19.94
C ALA A 21 71.32 18.70 19.38
N ASN A 22 70.71 19.89 19.43
CA ASN A 22 71.31 21.12 18.89
C ASN A 22 71.23 22.29 19.89
N LEU A 23 72.22 22.36 20.78
CA LEU A 23 72.62 23.61 21.44
C LEU A 23 74.06 23.94 21.00
N PRO A 24 74.32 25.09 20.33
CA PRO A 24 75.67 25.46 19.90
C PRO A 24 76.52 25.99 21.07
N PRO A 25 77.85 25.74 21.08
CA PRO A 25 78.73 26.22 22.14
C PRO A 25 79.30 27.61 21.81
N LYS A 26 79.21 28.58 22.72
CA LYS A 26 80.05 29.79 22.78
C LYS A 26 80.22 30.16 24.26
N ILE A 27 81.43 30.31 24.80
CA ILE A 27 82.34 31.48 24.74
C ILE A 27 83.73 30.95 25.20
N ASN A 28 84.80 30.93 24.39
CA ASN A 28 85.76 31.97 23.99
C ASN A 28 86.64 32.56 25.12
N LEU A 29 87.94 32.21 25.14
CA LEU A 29 89.03 32.92 25.83
C LEU A 29 90.30 32.75 24.99
N ASN A 30 90.72 33.82 24.32
CA ASN A 30 92.00 33.95 23.62
C ASN A 30 92.99 34.74 24.48
N GLY A 31 94.25 34.28 24.54
CA GLY A 31 95.40 35.13 24.89
C GLY A 31 96.60 34.39 25.49
N ALA A 32 97.54 33.99 24.62
CA ALA A 32 99.03 34.04 24.71
C ALA A 32 99.74 33.73 26.06
N SER A 33 100.90 33.06 26.17
CA SER A 33 101.94 32.59 25.25
C SER A 33 102.94 31.70 26.03
N LEU A 34 103.71 30.91 25.28
CA LEU A 34 105.10 30.46 25.53
C LEU A 34 105.41 29.36 26.58
N GLU A 35 105.85 28.23 26.01
CA GLU A 35 107.02 27.40 26.32
C GLU A 35 107.19 26.75 27.73
N THR A 36 107.28 25.43 27.67
CA THR A 36 107.78 24.41 28.62
C THR A 36 109.11 24.81 29.30
N PRO A 37 109.51 24.25 30.48
CA PRO A 37 109.33 22.83 30.84
C PRO A 37 109.08 22.48 32.34
N ASN A 38 108.71 21.20 32.51
CA ASN A 38 108.74 20.30 33.69
C ASN A 38 109.98 20.53 34.62
N PRO A 39 110.06 20.10 35.91
CA PRO A 39 109.27 19.05 36.59
C PRO A 39 108.94 19.25 38.10
N GLU A 40 108.28 18.20 38.65
CA GLU A 40 108.25 17.74 40.06
C GLU A 40 106.94 17.89 40.86
N GLU A 41 106.31 16.73 41.10
CA GLU A 41 105.24 16.48 42.08
C GLU A 41 105.76 16.61 43.54
N PRO A 42 104.86 16.71 44.54
CA PRO A 42 104.53 15.47 45.25
C PRO A 42 103.04 15.18 45.44
N LEU A 43 102.72 13.92 45.10
CA LEU A 43 101.73 13.01 45.64
C LEU A 43 101.17 13.37 47.04
N GLU A 44 99.86 13.67 47.13
CA GLU A 44 98.98 13.25 48.25
C GLU A 44 97.51 13.71 48.09
N LYS A 45 97.21 14.64 47.16
CA LYS A 45 95.82 15.05 46.83
C LYS A 45 95.09 14.19 45.79
N LYS A 46 95.80 13.34 45.03
CA LYS A 46 95.24 12.50 43.96
C LYS A 46 94.26 11.41 44.44
N ALA A 47 94.38 10.91 45.67
CA ALA A 47 93.55 9.80 46.14
C ALA A 47 92.08 10.18 46.42
N ILE A 48 91.84 11.39 46.92
CA ILE A 48 90.49 11.87 47.27
C ILE A 48 89.76 12.41 46.02
N GLU A 49 90.49 13.03 45.08
CA GLU A 49 89.95 13.44 43.77
C GLU A 49 89.59 12.23 42.89
N ASN A 50 90.43 11.18 42.86
CA ASN A 50 90.16 9.99 42.06
C ASN A 50 88.95 9.19 42.59
N ASP A 51 88.78 9.05 43.91
CA ASP A 51 87.63 8.35 44.50
C ASP A 51 86.30 9.12 44.29
N LEU A 52 86.35 10.46 44.31
CA LEU A 52 85.21 11.30 43.96
C LEU A 52 84.85 11.19 42.47
N ILE A 53 85.86 11.18 41.59
CA ILE A 53 85.68 10.99 40.15
C ILE A 53 85.08 9.62 39.86
N ASP A 54 85.58 8.55 40.48
CA ASP A 54 85.05 7.19 40.32
C ASP A 54 83.60 7.07 40.83
N CYS A 55 83.26 7.75 41.93
CA CYS A 55 81.91 7.77 42.47
C CYS A 55 80.93 8.57 41.58
N LEU A 56 81.40 9.68 40.98
CA LEU A 56 80.63 10.45 40.00
C LEU A 56 80.44 9.69 38.68
N LEU A 57 81.47 8.98 38.21
CA LEU A 57 81.38 8.11 37.04
C LEU A 57 80.37 6.98 37.28
N LYS A 58 80.46 6.31 38.43
CA LYS A 58 79.51 5.25 38.81
C LYS A 58 78.07 5.75 38.89
N LYS A 59 77.84 6.93 39.48
CA LYS A 59 76.50 7.56 39.50
C LYS A 59 76.04 8.01 38.11
N THR A 60 76.96 8.41 37.23
CA THR A 60 76.66 8.78 35.85
C THR A 60 76.28 7.54 35.03
N ASP A 61 76.97 6.42 35.22
CA ASP A 61 76.66 5.13 34.59
C ASP A 61 75.33 4.56 35.09
N GLU A 62 75.05 4.66 36.40
CA GLU A 62 73.75 4.26 36.98
C GLU A 62 72.60 5.15 36.46
N LEU A 63 72.82 6.47 36.38
CA LEU A 63 71.84 7.41 35.83
C LEU A 63 71.60 7.14 34.34
N SER A 64 72.65 6.86 33.56
CA SER A 64 72.58 6.50 32.14
C SER A 64 71.78 5.21 31.95
N SER A 65 72.04 4.18 32.77
CA SER A 65 71.28 2.92 32.77
C SER A 65 69.79 3.13 33.10
N HIS A 66 69.47 4.00 34.07
CA HIS A 66 68.09 4.35 34.38
C HIS A 66 67.40 5.14 33.26
N LEU A 67 68.10 6.06 32.61
CA LEU A 67 67.57 6.82 31.47
C LEU A 67 67.23 5.88 30.31
N VAL A 68 68.12 4.95 29.99
CA VAL A 68 67.88 3.93 28.94
C VAL A 68 66.66 3.08 29.27
N LYS A 69 66.51 2.62 30.52
CA LYS A 69 65.32 1.87 30.96
C LYS A 69 64.03 2.69 30.85
N LEU A 70 64.08 3.96 31.25
CA LEU A 70 62.93 4.85 31.21
C LEU A 70 62.52 5.16 29.77
N GLN A 71 63.49 5.38 28.88
CA GLN A 71 63.24 5.60 27.46
C GLN A 71 62.62 4.36 26.81
N MET A 72 63.12 3.16 27.13
CA MET A 72 62.55 1.90 26.65
C MET A 72 61.13 1.65 27.18
N GLN A 73 60.84 2.02 28.44
CA GLN A 73 59.48 1.96 28.99
C GLN A 73 58.53 2.95 28.31
N PHE A 74 59.01 4.16 28.02
CA PHE A 74 58.21 5.18 27.36
C PHE A 74 57.86 4.78 25.92
N GLU A 75 58.82 4.22 25.19
CA GLU A 75 58.62 3.72 23.83
C GLU A 75 57.63 2.55 23.82
N LYS A 76 57.79 1.58 24.75
CA LYS A 76 56.83 0.48 24.92
C LYS A 76 55.43 0.98 25.25
N ALA A 77 55.28 1.88 26.20
CA ALA A 77 53.98 2.45 26.58
C ALA A 77 53.34 3.23 25.41
N GLN A 78 54.15 3.92 24.61
CA GLN A 78 53.69 4.65 23.43
C GLN A 78 53.19 3.68 22.33
N GLU A 79 53.88 2.56 22.12
CA GLU A 79 53.46 1.55 21.16
C GLU A 79 52.18 0.83 21.59
N GLU A 80 52.08 0.44 22.88
CA GLU A 80 50.86 -0.13 23.46
C GLU A 80 49.67 0.83 23.36
N SER A 81 49.89 2.13 23.64
CA SER A 81 48.85 3.15 23.52
C SER A 81 48.37 3.32 22.08
N LYS A 82 49.28 3.33 21.10
CA LYS A 82 48.91 3.38 19.67
C LYS A 82 48.09 2.17 19.27
N ALA A 83 48.51 0.96 19.67
CA ALA A 83 47.79 -0.27 19.38
C ALA A 83 46.39 -0.27 20.01
N LEU A 84 46.26 0.21 21.25
CA LEU A 84 44.98 0.31 21.94
C LEU A 84 44.03 1.31 21.25
N ILE A 85 44.54 2.46 20.81
CA ILE A 85 43.74 3.46 20.07
C ILE A 85 43.24 2.89 18.75
N GLU A 86 44.10 2.22 17.98
CA GLU A 86 43.69 1.61 16.71
C GLU A 86 42.67 0.48 16.91
N ASN A 87 42.86 -0.37 17.92
CA ASN A 87 41.89 -1.41 18.26
C ASN A 87 40.54 -0.81 18.69
N ALA A 88 40.54 0.17 19.59
CA ALA A 88 39.32 0.84 20.04
C ALA A 88 38.58 1.55 18.88
N LYS A 89 39.33 2.13 17.94
CA LYS A 89 38.76 2.74 16.73
C LYS A 89 38.13 1.71 15.80
N ASN A 90 38.81 0.58 15.59
CA ASN A 90 38.29 -0.50 14.75
C ASN A 90 37.05 -1.15 15.37
N ASP A 91 37.07 -1.39 16.68
CA ASP A 91 35.93 -1.97 17.40
C ASP A 91 34.75 -0.99 17.43
N GLY A 92 34.99 0.30 17.69
CA GLY A 92 33.96 1.33 17.62
C GLY A 92 33.34 1.45 16.22
N TYR A 93 34.15 1.35 15.16
CA TYR A 93 33.67 1.34 13.79
C TYR A 93 32.80 0.11 13.50
N LYS A 94 33.25 -1.09 13.89
CA LYS A 94 32.49 -2.34 13.69
C LYS A 94 31.16 -2.32 14.44
N ILE A 95 31.16 -1.85 15.68
CA ILE A 95 29.94 -1.77 16.50
C ILE A 95 28.98 -0.75 15.91
N GLY A 96 29.44 0.47 15.62
CA GLY A 96 28.60 1.52 15.05
C GLY A 96 28.07 1.18 13.65
N PHE A 97 28.86 0.48 12.83
CA PHE A 97 28.41 0.01 11.52
C PHE A 97 27.29 -1.03 11.66
N LYS A 98 27.47 -2.04 12.54
CA LYS A 98 26.43 -3.06 12.80
C LYS A 98 25.16 -2.45 13.39
N GLU A 99 25.28 -1.54 14.34
CA GLU A 99 24.13 -0.87 14.95
C GLU A 99 23.38 -0.02 13.91
N GLY A 100 24.11 0.71 13.06
CA GLY A 100 23.53 1.48 11.96
C GLY A 100 22.82 0.60 10.92
N GLU A 101 23.43 -0.54 10.55
CA GLU A 101 22.84 -1.51 9.63
C GLU A 101 21.54 -2.10 10.19
N GLU A 102 21.55 -2.56 11.46
CA GLU A 102 20.35 -3.10 12.10
C GLU A 102 19.24 -2.06 12.26
N LYS A 103 19.59 -0.83 12.65
CA LYS A 103 18.62 0.26 12.78
C LYS A 103 17.98 0.60 11.43
N MET A 104 18.79 0.77 10.38
CA MET A 104 18.30 1.07 9.04
C MET A 104 17.45 -0.08 8.49
N ARG A 105 17.86 -1.33 8.70
CA ARG A 105 17.09 -2.51 8.29
C ARG A 105 15.71 -2.53 8.96
N ASN A 106 15.65 -2.24 10.25
CA ASN A 106 14.38 -2.21 10.99
C ASN A 106 13.49 -1.05 10.54
N GLU A 107 14.04 0.16 10.38
CA GLU A 107 13.30 1.34 9.89
C GLU A 107 12.76 1.11 8.48
N LEU A 108 13.57 0.57 7.57
CA LEU A 108 13.15 0.25 6.20
C LEU A 108 12.07 -0.84 6.19
N THR A 109 12.26 -1.91 6.97
CA THR A 109 11.26 -2.99 7.06
C THR A 109 9.94 -2.47 7.60
N HIS A 110 9.99 -1.59 8.61
CA HIS A 110 8.80 -0.97 9.17
C HIS A 110 8.08 -0.10 8.13
N SER A 111 8.79 0.81 7.49
CA SER A 111 8.24 1.72 6.45
C SER A 111 7.63 0.94 5.28
N VAL A 112 8.32 -0.08 4.76
CA VAL A 112 7.80 -0.94 3.68
C VAL A 112 6.55 -1.69 4.14
N ASN A 113 6.51 -2.18 5.38
CA ASN A 113 5.35 -2.88 5.89
C ASN A 113 4.16 -1.93 6.12
N GLU A 114 4.39 -0.71 6.55
CA GLU A 114 3.35 0.33 6.65
C GLU A 114 2.76 0.67 5.28
N GLU A 115 3.59 0.95 4.28
CA GLU A 115 3.13 1.21 2.90
C GLU A 115 2.36 0.01 2.34
N LYS A 116 2.87 -1.21 2.56
CA LYS A 116 2.18 -2.44 2.15
C LYS A 116 0.81 -2.55 2.82
N ASN A 117 0.70 -2.27 4.11
CA ASN A 117 -0.58 -2.32 4.83
C ASN A 117 -1.56 -1.26 4.32
N GLN A 118 -1.08 -0.06 4.01
CA GLN A 118 -1.91 0.99 3.41
C GLN A 118 -2.43 0.56 2.02
N LEU A 119 -1.57 -0.03 1.19
CA LEU A 119 -1.97 -0.57 -0.11
C LEU A 119 -2.99 -1.71 0.03
N LEU A 120 -2.76 -2.65 0.95
CA LEU A 120 -3.73 -3.71 1.22
C LEU A 120 -5.08 -3.16 1.66
N HIS A 121 -5.08 -2.19 2.59
CA HIS A 121 -6.31 -1.54 3.02
C HIS A 121 -7.02 -0.82 1.86
N ALA A 122 -6.28 -0.14 0.98
CA ALA A 122 -6.84 0.52 -0.19
C ALA A 122 -7.49 -0.49 -1.15
N ILE A 123 -6.83 -1.63 -1.39
CA ILE A 123 -7.37 -2.71 -2.23
C ILE A 123 -8.63 -3.30 -1.61
N THR A 124 -8.62 -3.63 -0.32
CA THR A 124 -9.81 -4.17 0.37
C THR A 124 -10.97 -3.18 0.37
N ALA A 125 -10.70 -1.89 0.64
CA ALA A 125 -11.72 -0.86 0.60
C ALA A 125 -12.30 -0.67 -0.82
N LEU A 126 -11.47 -0.80 -1.85
CA LEU A 126 -11.91 -0.74 -3.24
C LEU A 126 -12.80 -1.94 -3.60
N ASP A 127 -12.42 -3.14 -3.20
CA ASP A 127 -13.19 -4.38 -3.44
C ASP A 127 -14.56 -4.31 -2.75
N GLU A 128 -14.60 -3.89 -1.49
CA GLU A 128 -15.86 -3.68 -0.77
C GLU A 128 -16.76 -2.64 -1.46
N LYS A 129 -16.18 -1.56 -1.98
CA LYS A 129 -16.92 -0.52 -2.67
C LYS A 129 -17.43 -0.99 -4.03
N MET A 130 -16.64 -1.76 -4.77
CA MET A 130 -17.06 -2.40 -6.01
C MET A 130 -18.24 -3.34 -5.77
N LYS A 131 -18.14 -4.22 -4.76
CA LYS A 131 -19.22 -5.15 -4.42
C LYS A 131 -20.50 -4.41 -4.04
N LYS A 132 -20.42 -3.41 -3.16
CA LYS A 132 -21.58 -2.56 -2.80
C LYS A 132 -22.17 -1.84 -4.01
N SER A 133 -21.32 -1.38 -4.93
CA SER A 133 -21.79 -0.74 -6.16
C SER A 133 -22.52 -1.72 -7.07
N GLN A 134 -22.02 -2.95 -7.20
CA GLN A 134 -22.67 -3.98 -8.01
C GLN A 134 -24.03 -4.38 -7.41
N ASP A 135 -24.08 -4.61 -6.10
CA ASP A 135 -25.33 -4.91 -5.39
C ASP A 135 -26.35 -3.76 -5.55
N HIS A 136 -25.88 -2.51 -5.48
CA HIS A 136 -26.72 -1.32 -5.68
C HIS A 136 -27.25 -1.22 -7.11
N LEU A 137 -26.41 -1.49 -8.12
CA LEU A 137 -26.83 -1.50 -9.52
C LEU A 137 -27.87 -2.59 -9.79
N MET A 138 -27.68 -3.79 -9.26
CA MET A 138 -28.67 -4.88 -9.37
C MET A 138 -30.00 -4.51 -8.70
N ALA A 139 -29.94 -3.85 -7.54
CA ALA A 139 -31.15 -3.37 -6.86
C ALA A 139 -31.89 -2.31 -7.71
N LEU A 140 -31.16 -1.34 -8.26
CA LEU A 140 -31.72 -0.30 -9.12
C LEU A 140 -32.33 -0.86 -10.40
N GLU A 141 -31.68 -1.84 -11.03
CA GLU A 141 -32.19 -2.49 -12.25
C GLU A 141 -33.52 -3.20 -11.97
N LYS A 142 -33.63 -3.89 -10.83
CA LYS A 142 -34.87 -4.54 -10.39
C LYS A 142 -35.97 -3.51 -10.08
N GLU A 143 -35.64 -2.43 -9.38
CA GLU A 143 -36.58 -1.37 -9.06
C GLU A 143 -37.10 -0.68 -10.32
N LEU A 144 -36.21 -0.31 -11.25
CA LEU A 144 -36.58 0.35 -12.49
C LEU A 144 -37.49 -0.54 -13.35
N SER A 145 -37.19 -1.84 -13.42
CA SER A 145 -38.01 -2.82 -14.14
C SER A 145 -39.39 -2.98 -13.49
N ALA A 146 -39.46 -3.03 -12.15
CA ALA A 146 -40.73 -3.10 -11.44
C ALA A 146 -41.59 -1.84 -11.69
N ILE A 147 -40.98 -0.65 -11.65
CA ILE A 147 -41.67 0.62 -11.95
C ILE A 147 -42.19 0.62 -13.39
N ALA A 148 -41.40 0.18 -14.37
CA ALA A 148 -41.83 0.11 -15.76
C ALA A 148 -43.03 -0.84 -15.94
N ILE A 149 -43.01 -2.00 -15.26
CA ILE A 149 -44.12 -2.96 -15.26
C ILE A 149 -45.38 -2.33 -14.62
N ASP A 150 -45.23 -1.61 -13.51
CA ASP A 150 -46.36 -0.99 -12.82
C ASP A 150 -46.97 0.16 -13.65
N ILE A 151 -46.15 0.97 -14.32
CA ILE A 151 -46.64 1.99 -15.28
C ILE A 151 -47.37 1.32 -16.44
N ALA A 152 -46.82 0.25 -17.01
CA ALA A 152 -47.47 -0.49 -18.09
C ALA A 152 -48.84 -1.05 -17.64
N LYS A 153 -48.93 -1.53 -16.40
CA LYS A 153 -50.20 -1.97 -15.80
C LYS A 153 -51.23 -0.84 -15.75
N GLU A 154 -50.84 0.34 -15.28
CA GLU A 154 -51.74 1.49 -15.20
C GLU A 154 -52.24 1.91 -16.58
N VAL A 155 -51.35 1.97 -17.58
CA VAL A 155 -51.72 2.31 -18.97
C VAL A 155 -52.68 1.26 -19.55
N ILE A 156 -52.39 -0.03 -19.34
CA ILE A 156 -53.25 -1.12 -19.82
C ILE A 156 -54.64 -1.03 -19.19
N LEU A 157 -54.72 -0.86 -17.86
CA LEU A 157 -56.00 -0.75 -17.16
C LEU A 157 -56.80 0.45 -17.67
N LYS A 158 -56.14 1.59 -17.92
CA LYS A 158 -56.79 2.78 -18.42
C LYS A 158 -57.31 2.59 -19.85
N GLU A 159 -56.52 1.98 -20.73
CA GLU A 159 -56.92 1.69 -22.10
C GLU A 159 -58.09 0.69 -22.17
N VAL A 160 -58.07 -0.33 -21.31
CA VAL A 160 -59.19 -1.29 -21.21
C VAL A 160 -60.44 -0.62 -20.67
N GLU A 161 -60.33 0.32 -19.73
CA GLU A 161 -61.47 1.05 -19.20
C GLU A 161 -62.13 1.95 -20.26
N ASP A 162 -61.32 2.66 -21.05
CA ASP A 162 -61.79 3.65 -22.02
C ASP A 162 -62.17 3.02 -23.38
N ASN A 163 -61.46 1.97 -23.82
CA ASN A 163 -61.58 1.37 -25.17
C ASN A 163 -61.72 -0.17 -25.15
N SER A 164 -62.39 -0.75 -24.15
CA SER A 164 -62.55 -2.22 -23.97
C SER A 164 -62.93 -2.96 -25.26
N GLN A 165 -63.83 -2.38 -26.05
CA GLN A 165 -64.36 -2.95 -27.30
C GLN A 165 -63.28 -3.17 -28.36
N LYS A 166 -62.37 -2.19 -28.53
CA LYS A 166 -61.28 -2.27 -29.50
C LYS A 166 -60.20 -3.26 -29.06
N VAL A 167 -59.90 -3.27 -27.76
CA VAL A 167 -58.96 -4.22 -27.16
C VAL A 167 -59.46 -5.65 -27.34
N ALA A 168 -60.74 -5.91 -27.02
CA ALA A 168 -61.36 -7.22 -27.22
C ALA A 168 -61.34 -7.65 -28.69
N LEU A 169 -61.64 -6.74 -29.63
CA LEU A 169 -61.60 -7.07 -31.07
C LEU A 169 -60.18 -7.45 -31.51
N ALA A 170 -59.18 -6.61 -31.20
CA ALA A 170 -57.79 -6.87 -31.58
C ALA A 170 -57.27 -8.19 -30.98
N LEU A 171 -57.64 -8.48 -29.73
CA LEU A 171 -57.28 -9.71 -29.06
C LEU A 171 -57.98 -10.93 -29.65
N ALA A 172 -59.27 -10.82 -29.98
CA ALA A 172 -60.01 -11.87 -30.66
C ALA A 172 -59.37 -12.19 -32.02
N GLU A 173 -59.04 -11.18 -32.82
CA GLU A 173 -58.35 -11.37 -34.11
C GLU A 173 -56.97 -12.02 -33.96
N GLU A 174 -56.19 -11.63 -32.95
CA GLU A 174 -54.89 -12.24 -32.64
C GLU A 174 -55.04 -13.73 -32.30
N LEU A 175 -55.97 -14.06 -31.39
CA LEU A 175 -56.17 -15.43 -30.94
C LEU A 175 -56.82 -16.31 -32.01
N LEU A 176 -57.75 -15.76 -32.81
CA LEU A 176 -58.41 -16.48 -33.90
C LEU A 176 -57.41 -16.94 -34.98
N LYS A 177 -56.34 -16.18 -35.24
CA LYS A 177 -55.27 -16.60 -36.16
C LYS A 177 -54.63 -17.94 -35.77
N ASN A 178 -54.60 -18.26 -34.47
CA ASN A 178 -54.04 -19.53 -33.99
C ASN A 178 -55.01 -20.71 -34.11
N VAL A 179 -56.28 -20.47 -34.48
CA VAL A 179 -57.35 -21.49 -34.49
C VAL A 179 -58.13 -21.53 -35.82
N LEU A 180 -57.58 -20.92 -36.90
CA LEU A 180 -58.23 -20.80 -38.22
C LEU A 180 -58.68 -22.14 -38.84
N ASP A 181 -57.98 -23.23 -38.52
CA ASP A 181 -58.24 -24.56 -39.08
C ASP A 181 -59.41 -25.30 -38.41
N ALA A 182 -59.94 -24.79 -37.29
CA ALA A 182 -61.02 -25.42 -36.57
C ALA A 182 -62.40 -25.17 -37.22
N THR A 183 -63.28 -26.17 -37.08
CA THR A 183 -64.61 -26.18 -37.71
C THR A 183 -65.74 -25.63 -36.83
N ASP A 184 -65.54 -25.53 -35.50
CA ASP A 184 -66.55 -25.00 -34.55
C ASP A 184 -65.85 -24.13 -33.50
N ILE A 185 -65.83 -22.81 -33.72
CA ILE A 185 -65.15 -21.84 -32.86
C ILE A 185 -66.21 -21.08 -32.07
N HIS A 186 -66.15 -21.18 -30.75
CA HIS A 186 -67.01 -20.44 -29.82
C HIS A 186 -66.20 -19.32 -29.18
N LEU A 187 -66.63 -18.09 -29.39
CA LEU A 187 -65.98 -16.87 -28.92
C LEU A 187 -66.85 -16.25 -27.82
N LYS A 188 -66.37 -16.28 -26.58
CA LYS A 188 -67.07 -15.69 -25.44
C LYS A 188 -66.43 -14.36 -25.07
N VAL A 189 -67.24 -13.32 -24.90
CA VAL A 189 -66.77 -11.96 -24.59
C VAL A 189 -67.67 -11.27 -23.57
N ASN A 190 -67.20 -10.16 -22.99
CA ASN A 190 -67.99 -9.37 -22.06
C ASN A 190 -69.26 -8.79 -22.75
N PRO A 191 -70.42 -8.72 -22.06
CA PRO A 191 -71.65 -8.17 -22.65
C PRO A 191 -71.53 -6.72 -23.15
N LEU A 192 -70.65 -5.91 -22.57
CA LEU A 192 -70.41 -4.52 -23.00
C LEU A 192 -69.63 -4.43 -24.31
N ASP A 193 -68.84 -5.47 -24.62
CA ASP A 193 -67.99 -5.55 -25.80
C ASP A 193 -68.68 -6.31 -26.95
N TYR A 194 -69.62 -7.19 -26.61
CA TYR A 194 -70.37 -8.03 -27.55
C TYR A 194 -70.95 -7.28 -28.77
N PRO A 195 -71.65 -6.13 -28.64
CA PRO A 195 -72.27 -5.48 -29.80
C PRO A 195 -71.24 -5.05 -30.84
N TYR A 196 -70.13 -4.47 -30.39
CA TYR A 196 -69.06 -3.98 -31.27
C TYR A 196 -68.36 -5.13 -32.00
N LEU A 197 -68.11 -6.23 -31.31
CA LEU A 197 -67.48 -7.42 -31.88
C LEU A 197 -68.42 -8.13 -32.85
N ASN A 198 -69.72 -8.20 -32.54
CA ASN A 198 -70.70 -8.82 -33.43
C ASN A 198 -70.78 -8.10 -34.78
N GLU A 199 -70.68 -6.77 -34.80
CA GLU A 199 -70.64 -6.00 -36.06
C GLU A 199 -69.37 -6.24 -36.87
N HIS A 200 -68.20 -6.33 -36.23
CA HIS A 200 -66.92 -6.48 -36.92
C HIS A 200 -66.58 -7.93 -37.33
N LEU A 201 -67.03 -8.92 -36.55
CA LEU A 201 -66.74 -10.35 -36.79
C LEU A 201 -67.83 -11.09 -37.58
N GLN A 202 -68.90 -10.39 -37.98
CA GLN A 202 -70.04 -10.94 -38.75
C GLN A 202 -69.66 -11.66 -40.05
N ASN A 203 -68.50 -11.36 -40.62
CA ASN A 203 -68.03 -11.96 -41.88
C ASN A 203 -67.35 -13.34 -41.70
N ALA A 204 -67.15 -13.82 -40.48
CA ALA A 204 -66.49 -15.10 -40.21
C ALA A 204 -67.52 -16.22 -39.97
N SER A 205 -67.95 -16.91 -41.04
CA SER A 205 -69.04 -17.92 -41.03
C SER A 205 -68.84 -19.15 -40.13
N LYS A 206 -67.70 -19.27 -39.44
CA LYS A 206 -67.33 -20.39 -38.55
C LYS A 206 -67.33 -20.03 -37.06
N ILE A 207 -67.61 -18.77 -36.71
CA ILE A 207 -67.48 -18.26 -35.34
C ILE A 207 -68.86 -18.05 -34.72
N LYS A 208 -69.12 -18.67 -33.57
CA LYS A 208 -70.29 -18.41 -32.72
C LYS A 208 -69.88 -17.46 -31.61
N LEU A 209 -70.40 -16.23 -31.64
CA LEU A 209 -70.14 -15.22 -30.61
C LEU A 209 -71.19 -15.31 -29.50
N GLU A 210 -70.74 -15.42 -28.25
CA GLU A 210 -71.57 -15.51 -27.05
C GLU A 210 -71.15 -14.43 -26.03
N SER A 211 -72.13 -13.84 -25.33
CA SER A 211 -71.87 -12.92 -24.22
C SER A 211 -71.76 -13.69 -22.90
N ASN A 212 -70.72 -13.42 -22.11
CA ASN A 212 -70.50 -14.04 -20.81
C ASN A 212 -70.07 -12.99 -19.77
N GLU A 213 -70.86 -12.83 -18.71
CA GLU A 213 -70.59 -11.88 -17.61
C GLU A 213 -69.35 -12.24 -16.77
N ALA A 214 -68.89 -13.49 -16.80
CA ALA A 214 -67.69 -13.91 -16.09
C ALA A 214 -66.39 -13.38 -16.73
N ILE A 215 -66.46 -12.87 -17.96
CA ILE A 215 -65.30 -12.36 -18.70
C ILE A 215 -65.13 -10.88 -18.39
N SER A 216 -63.91 -10.48 -18.01
CA SER A 216 -63.56 -9.08 -17.77
C SER A 216 -63.68 -8.24 -19.05
N LYS A 217 -63.88 -6.93 -18.90
CA LYS A 217 -63.91 -5.98 -20.03
C LYS A 217 -62.62 -6.11 -20.85
N GLY A 218 -62.72 -6.11 -22.18
CA GLY A 218 -61.57 -6.27 -23.07
C GLY A 218 -61.02 -7.72 -23.15
N GLY A 219 -61.51 -8.63 -22.31
CA GLY A 219 -61.12 -10.03 -22.28
C GLY A 219 -61.92 -10.87 -23.28
N VAL A 220 -61.30 -11.95 -23.75
CA VAL A 220 -61.86 -12.84 -24.77
C VAL A 220 -61.54 -14.28 -24.41
N MET A 221 -62.48 -15.20 -24.55
CA MET A 221 -62.24 -16.64 -24.37
C MET A 221 -62.66 -17.37 -25.64
N ILE A 222 -61.75 -18.17 -26.20
CA ILE A 222 -62.01 -18.95 -27.42
C ILE A 222 -62.03 -20.42 -27.05
N THR A 223 -63.09 -21.14 -27.41
CA THR A 223 -63.20 -22.58 -27.26
C THR A 223 -63.41 -23.22 -28.62
N SER A 224 -62.62 -24.23 -28.93
CA SER A 224 -62.62 -24.92 -30.21
C SER A 224 -62.39 -26.42 -30.03
N SER A 225 -62.63 -27.22 -31.07
CA SER A 225 -62.29 -28.65 -31.13
C SER A 225 -60.81 -28.92 -30.80
N ASN A 226 -59.94 -27.95 -31.03
CA ASN A 226 -58.49 -28.07 -30.85
C ASN A 226 -58.01 -27.57 -29.48
N GLY A 227 -58.89 -27.05 -28.63
CA GLY A 227 -58.54 -26.55 -27.29
C GLY A 227 -59.25 -25.24 -26.92
N SER A 228 -58.97 -24.76 -25.71
CA SER A 228 -59.43 -23.47 -25.20
C SER A 228 -58.27 -22.50 -25.07
N LEU A 229 -58.44 -21.27 -25.54
CA LEU A 229 -57.51 -20.17 -25.40
C LEU A 229 -58.15 -19.09 -24.53
N ASP A 230 -57.43 -18.69 -23.48
CA ASP A 230 -57.84 -17.59 -22.61
C ASP A 230 -57.09 -16.31 -23.01
N GLY A 231 -57.85 -15.28 -23.34
CA GLY A 231 -57.43 -13.92 -23.62
C GLY A 231 -57.58 -13.00 -22.41
N ASN A 232 -57.48 -13.50 -21.19
CA ASN A 232 -57.45 -12.62 -20.02
C ASN A 232 -56.15 -11.79 -20.01
N LEU A 233 -56.29 -10.48 -20.24
CA LEU A 233 -55.16 -9.56 -20.32
C LEU A 233 -54.35 -9.51 -19.01
N MET A 234 -55.01 -9.68 -17.87
CA MET A 234 -54.34 -9.65 -16.56
C MET A 234 -53.53 -10.92 -16.30
N GLU A 235 -53.97 -12.07 -16.80
CA GLU A 235 -53.20 -13.31 -16.73
C GLU A 235 -51.97 -13.24 -17.64
N ARG A 236 -52.14 -12.78 -18.88
CA ARG A 236 -51.01 -12.52 -19.80
C ARG A 236 -50.00 -11.56 -19.17
N PHE A 237 -50.47 -10.46 -18.59
CA PHE A 237 -49.62 -9.49 -17.90
C PHE A 237 -48.88 -10.11 -16.71
N LYS A 238 -49.55 -10.96 -15.92
CA LYS A 238 -48.92 -11.67 -14.79
C LYS A 238 -47.80 -12.58 -15.28
N THR A 239 -48.03 -13.39 -16.31
CA THR A 239 -47.00 -14.26 -16.89
C THR A 239 -45.81 -13.47 -17.43
N LEU A 240 -46.06 -12.33 -18.08
CA LEU A 240 -44.99 -11.44 -18.54
C LEU A 240 -44.20 -10.83 -17.38
N LYS A 241 -44.89 -10.38 -16.32
CA LYS A 241 -44.26 -9.86 -15.10
C LYS A 241 -43.36 -10.92 -14.46
N GLU A 242 -43.83 -12.15 -14.35
CA GLU A 242 -43.04 -13.27 -13.81
C GLU A 242 -41.81 -13.55 -14.67
N SER A 243 -41.97 -13.66 -16.00
CA SER A 243 -40.87 -13.92 -16.93
C SER A 243 -39.81 -12.81 -16.91
N VAL A 244 -40.21 -11.55 -16.89
CA VAL A 244 -39.28 -10.41 -16.82
C VAL A 244 -38.56 -10.38 -15.48
N LEU A 245 -39.25 -10.59 -14.35
CA LEU A 245 -38.64 -10.59 -13.02
C LEU A 245 -37.76 -11.81 -12.75
N GLU A 246 -38.01 -12.96 -13.39
CA GLU A 246 -37.17 -14.15 -13.28
C GLU A 246 -35.85 -14.02 -14.03
N ASN A 247 -35.82 -13.30 -15.16
CA ASN A 247 -34.57 -13.02 -15.88
C ASN A 247 -33.56 -12.22 -15.03
N PHE A 248 -34.01 -11.49 -14.01
CA PHE A 248 -33.15 -10.76 -13.07
C PHE A 248 -32.75 -11.56 -11.82
N LYS A 249 -33.12 -12.85 -11.71
CA LYS A 249 -32.72 -13.72 -10.59
C LYS A 249 -31.40 -14.48 -10.85
N VAL A 250 -30.76 -14.27 -12.00
CA VAL A 250 -29.48 -14.88 -12.41
C VAL A 250 -28.35 -13.91 -12.13
#